data_AF-A0AA97H1S8-F1
#
_entry.id   AF-A0AA97H1S8-F1
#
_cell.length_a   1.000
_cell.length_b   1.000
_cell.length_c   1.000
_cell.angle_alpha   90.00
_cell.angle_beta   90.00
_cell.angle_gamma   90.00
#
_symmetry.space_group_name_H-M   'P 1'
#
loop_
_entity.id
_entity.type
_entity.pdbx_description
1 polymer ?
#
loop_
_entity_poly.entity_id
_entity_poly.type
_entity_poly.pdbx_seq_one_letter_code
_entity_poly.pdbx_strand_id
1 'polypeptide(L)'
;MSAQASFSSGAKGSTGTWEVENPSSNTVIMQCEIMLDGETIAKSPPIYPGQHIDGLTLSRQVLSGNYSVTATIRYYNKDTKAYLGMADYKIRLSVS
;
A
#
# COMPACT_ATOMS: atom_id res chain seq x y z
N MET A 1 10.10 14.59 2.54
CA MET A 1 9.08 14.09 3.49
C MET A 1 9.09 12.57 3.38
N SER A 2 9.16 11.83 4.49
CA SER A 2 9.05 10.36 4.45
C SER A 2 7.61 9.98 4.12
N ALA A 3 7.39 9.02 3.22
CA ALA A 3 6.06 8.48 2.97
C ALA A 3 5.44 7.94 4.28
N GLN A 4 4.14 8.16 4.45
CA GLN A 4 3.40 7.84 5.66
C GLN A 4 2.03 7.26 5.33
N ALA A 5 1.60 6.28 6.13
CA ALA A 5 0.24 5.76 6.13
C ALA A 5 -0.38 5.98 7.53
N SER A 6 -1.68 6.24 7.59
CA SER A 6 -2.37 6.44 8.87
C SER A 6 -3.76 5.84 8.92
N PHE A 7 -4.10 5.21 10.04
CA PHE A 7 -5.42 4.63 10.28
C PHE A 7 -5.98 5.22 11.57
N SER A 8 -7.21 5.70 11.54
CA SER A 8 -7.90 6.23 12.73
C SER A 8 -8.41 5.15 13.69
N SER A 9 -8.34 3.88 13.26
CA SER A 9 -8.69 2.71 14.04
C SER A 9 -7.87 1.51 13.56
N GLY A 10 -7.33 0.75 14.51
CA GLY A 10 -6.67 -0.53 14.26
C GLY A 10 -7.59 -1.72 14.00
N ALA A 11 -8.92 -1.53 13.94
CA ALA A 11 -9.86 -2.62 13.67
C ALA A 11 -9.69 -3.18 12.25
N LYS A 12 -9.91 -4.49 12.09
CA LYS A 12 -10.02 -5.12 10.77
C LYS A 12 -11.15 -4.44 9.98
N GLY A 13 -10.87 -4.09 8.72
CA GLY A 13 -11.83 -3.39 7.87
C GLY A 13 -11.81 -1.87 8.02
N SER A 14 -11.02 -1.31 8.94
CA SER A 14 -10.82 0.14 9.01
C SER A 14 -10.07 0.65 7.79
N THR A 15 -10.53 1.78 7.26
CA THR A 15 -9.88 2.49 6.16
C THR A 15 -8.93 3.53 6.73
N GLY A 16 -7.71 3.55 6.20
CA GLY A 16 -6.69 4.55 6.50
C GLY A 16 -6.29 5.30 5.24
N THR A 17 -5.49 6.34 5.42
CA THR A 17 -4.91 7.14 4.34
C THR A 17 -3.55 6.62 3.96
N TRP A 18 -3.33 6.49 2.65
CA TRP A 18 -2.01 6.32 2.05
C TRP A 18 -2.11 6.71 0.58
N GLU A 19 -1.43 7.79 0.23
CA GLU A 19 -1.43 8.31 -1.13
C GLU A 19 -0.37 7.60 -1.95
N VAL A 20 -0.81 6.93 -3.02
CA VAL A 20 0.08 6.34 -4.02
C VAL A 20 -0.45 6.63 -5.41
N GLU A 21 0.38 7.27 -6.23
CA GLU A 21 0.10 7.57 -7.63
C GLU A 21 0.83 6.58 -8.55
N ASN A 22 0.14 6.12 -9.60
CA ASN A 22 0.76 5.50 -10.75
C ASN A 22 0.73 6.50 -11.93
N PRO A 23 1.84 7.19 -12.25
CA PRO A 23 1.85 8.23 -13.29
C PRO A 23 1.35 7.71 -14.64
N SER A 24 0.71 8.58 -15.42
CA SER A 24 0.19 8.22 -16.76
C SER A 24 1.27 7.80 -17.75
N SER A 25 2.52 8.23 -17.54
CA SER A 25 3.70 7.85 -18.32
C SER A 25 4.22 6.44 -17.99
N ASN A 26 3.74 5.82 -16.91
CA ASN A 26 4.20 4.51 -16.52
C ASN A 26 3.63 3.41 -17.44
N THR A 27 4.36 2.30 -17.58
CA THR A 27 4.00 1.21 -18.49
C THR A 27 3.48 -0.04 -17.78
N VAL A 28 3.42 0.00 -16.45
CA VAL A 28 3.04 -1.12 -15.59
C VAL A 28 1.84 -0.78 -14.71
N ILE A 29 1.11 -1.82 -14.30
CA ILE A 29 0.13 -1.75 -13.23
C ILE A 29 0.87 -1.88 -11.90
N MET A 30 0.51 -1.05 -10.92
CA MET A 30 1.03 -1.12 -9.56
C MET A 30 0.03 -1.80 -8.63
N GLN A 31 0.50 -2.53 -7.62
CA GLN A 31 -0.32 -2.97 -6.49
C GLN A 31 0.49 -2.82 -5.21
N CYS A 32 -0.07 -2.08 -4.25
CA CYS A 32 0.65 -1.68 -3.05
C CYS A 32 0.20 -2.50 -1.84
N GLU A 33 1.15 -2.90 -1.02
CA GLU A 33 0.96 -3.71 0.18
C GLU A 33 1.70 -3.05 1.35
N ILE A 34 1.07 -3.02 2.53
CA ILE A 34 1.75 -2.65 3.78
C ILE A 34 2.05 -3.93 4.55
N MET A 35 3.33 -4.14 4.85
CA MET A 35 3.87 -5.29 5.57
C MET A 35 4.31 -4.90 6.97
N LEU A 36 3.69 -5.50 7.99
CA LEU A 36 4.06 -5.36 9.39
C LEU A 36 4.48 -6.74 9.90
N ASP A 37 5.70 -6.84 10.44
CA ASP A 37 6.27 -8.07 11.00
C ASP A 37 6.23 -9.27 10.04
N GLY A 38 6.41 -9.02 8.73
CA GLY A 38 6.42 -10.05 7.69
C GLY A 38 5.03 -10.41 7.14
N GLU A 39 3.97 -9.79 7.63
CA GLU A 39 2.60 -10.05 7.20
C GLU A 39 1.97 -8.85 6.47
N THR A 40 1.20 -9.12 5.42
CA THR A 40 0.40 -8.08 4.74
C THR A 40 -0.79 -7.66 5.59
N ILE A 41 -0.78 -6.42 6.07
CA ILE A 41 -1.86 -5.85 6.89
C ILE A 41 -2.82 -4.96 6.10
N ALA A 42 -2.43 -4.50 4.91
CA ALA A 42 -3.28 -3.74 4.01
C ALA A 42 -2.82 -3.93 2.56
N LYS A 43 -3.75 -3.93 1.61
CA LYS A 43 -3.47 -4.17 0.19
C LYS A 43 -4.37 -3.34 -0.70
N SER A 44 -3.81 -2.71 -1.72
CA SER A 44 -4.55 -1.91 -2.69
C SER A 44 -5.24 -2.79 -3.75
N PRO A 45 -6.32 -2.30 -4.38
CA PRO A 45 -6.67 -2.75 -5.72
C PRO A 45 -5.51 -2.44 -6.70
N PRO A 46 -5.48 -3.08 -7.89
CA PRO A 46 -4.53 -2.70 -8.93
C PRO A 46 -4.71 -1.23 -9.35
N ILE A 47 -3.61 -0.50 -9.45
CA ILE A 47 -3.54 0.92 -9.81
C ILE A 47 -2.96 0.99 -11.23
N TYR A 48 -3.79 1.35 -12.21
CA TYR A 48 -3.37 1.48 -13.61
C TYR A 48 -2.65 2.82 -13.84
N PRO A 49 -1.85 2.96 -14.92
CA PRO A 49 -1.25 4.24 -15.28
C PRO A 49 -2.31 5.36 -15.36
N GLY A 50 -2.03 6.48 -14.72
CA GLY A 50 -2.93 7.62 -14.58
C GLY A 50 -3.92 7.52 -13.41
N GLN A 51 -3.86 6.46 -12.60
CA GLN A 51 -4.68 6.30 -11.40
C GLN A 51 -3.87 6.53 -10.13
N HIS A 52 -4.59 6.81 -9.05
CA HIS A 52 -4.04 6.88 -7.69
C HIS A 52 -4.98 6.19 -6.71
N ILE A 53 -4.46 5.95 -5.51
CA ILE A 53 -5.24 5.65 -4.31
C ILE A 53 -4.92 6.70 -3.25
N ASP A 54 -5.91 7.01 -2.41
CA ASP A 54 -5.75 7.89 -1.25
C ASP A 54 -5.82 7.12 0.07
N GLY A 55 -6.14 5.83 0.00
CA GLY A 55 -6.37 5.02 1.19
C GLY A 55 -6.35 3.52 0.95
N LEU A 56 -6.26 2.79 2.06
CA LEU A 56 -6.27 1.33 2.13
C LEU A 56 -7.15 0.84 3.27
N THR A 57 -7.58 -0.41 3.18
CA THR A 57 -8.32 -1.09 4.25
C THR A 57 -7.45 -2.13 4.94
N LEU A 58 -7.51 -2.18 6.28
CA LEU A 58 -6.82 -3.20 7.08
C LEU A 58 -7.43 -4.60 6.84
N SER A 59 -6.58 -5.57 6.53
CA SER A 59 -6.96 -6.99 6.36
C SER A 59 -7.09 -7.74 7.70
N ARG A 60 -6.45 -7.22 8.76
CA ARG A 60 -6.49 -7.75 10.13
C ARG A 60 -6.47 -6.64 11.17
N GLN A 61 -6.72 -7.00 12.42
CA GLN A 61 -6.56 -6.08 13.53
C GLN A 61 -5.06 -5.73 13.71
N VAL A 62 -4.80 -4.45 13.98
CA VAL A 62 -3.49 -3.89 14.32
C VAL A 62 -3.68 -3.11 15.63
N LEU A 63 -2.71 -3.18 16.54
CA LEU A 63 -2.80 -2.40 17.78
C LEU A 63 -2.55 -0.92 17.48
N SER A 64 -3.12 -0.04 18.29
CA SER A 64 -2.80 1.39 18.22
C SER A 64 -1.32 1.60 18.53
N GLY A 65 -0.67 2.48 17.76
CA GLY A 65 0.76 2.72 17.87
C GLY A 65 1.39 3.29 16.61
N ASN A 66 2.69 3.52 16.69
CA ASN A 66 3.52 3.96 15.58
C ASN A 66 4.49 2.84 15.19
N TYR A 67 4.56 2.52 13.90
CA TYR A 67 5.33 1.41 13.37
C TYR A 67 6.25 1.85 12.23
N SER A 68 7.43 1.23 12.14
CA SER A 68 8.22 1.24 10.91
C SER A 68 7.89 -0.02 10.12
N VAL A 69 7.22 0.15 8.99
CA VAL A 69 6.71 -0.95 8.16
C VAL A 69 7.39 -0.95 6.80
N THR A 70 7.26 -2.06 6.08
CA THR A 70 7.67 -2.13 4.68
C THR A 70 6.44 -1.92 3.80
N ALA A 71 6.47 -0.92 2.92
CA ALA A 71 5.56 -0.81 1.80
C ALA A 71 6.15 -1.54 0.60
N THR A 72 5.43 -2.52 0.09
CA THR A 72 5.83 -3.28 -1.11
C THR A 72 4.96 -2.85 -2.28
N ILE A 73 5.58 -2.41 -3.36
CA ILE A 73 4.91 -2.12 -4.63
C ILE A 73 5.22 -3.25 -5.60
N ARG A 74 4.20 -4.00 -6.01
CA ARG A 74 4.30 -5.04 -7.04
C ARG A 74 3.95 -4.45 -8.40
N TYR A 75 4.72 -4.81 -9.41
CA TYR A 75 4.52 -4.36 -10.78
C TYR A 75 4.03 -5.50 -11.65
N TYR A 76 3.04 -5.20 -12.49
CA TYR A 76 2.44 -6.15 -13.42
C TYR A 76 2.37 -5.56 -14.82
N ASN A 77 2.47 -6.42 -15.83
CA ASN A 77 2.28 -6.03 -17.22
C ASN A 77 0.84 -5.57 -17.46
N LYS A 78 0.65 -4.45 -18.14
CA LYS A 78 -0.68 -3.86 -18.34
C LYS A 78 -1.62 -4.69 -19.20
N ASP A 79 -1.08 -5.44 -20.16
CA ASP A 79 -1.86 -6.17 -21.16
C ASP A 79 -2.10 -7.61 -20.69
N THR A 80 -1.05 -8.30 -20.26
CA THR A 80 -1.09 -9.72 -19.87
C THR A 80 -1.38 -9.96 -18.40
N LYS A 81 -1.28 -8.91 -17.55
CA LYS A 81 -1.36 -8.99 -16.08
C LYS A 81 -0.27 -9.88 -15.44
N ALA A 82 0.75 -10.26 -16.19
CA ALA A 82 1.88 -11.03 -15.67
C ALA A 82 2.67 -10.22 -14.64
N TYR A 83 3.12 -10.88 -13.57
CA TYR A 83 4.01 -10.29 -12.57
C TYR A 83 5.37 -9.97 -13.19
N LEU A 84 5.88 -8.76 -12.93
CA LEU A 84 7.14 -8.26 -13.48
C LEU A 84 8.22 -8.08 -12.41
N GLY A 85 7.83 -7.79 -11.17
CA GLY A 85 8.77 -7.54 -10.09
C GLY A 85 8.15 -6.77 -8.93
N MET A 86 8.97 -6.36 -7.97
CA MET A 86 8.55 -5.54 -6.83
C MET A 86 9.66 -4.60 -6.36
N ALA A 87 9.26 -3.55 -5.65
CA ALA A 87 10.13 -2.65 -4.93
C ALA A 87 9.62 -2.46 -3.49
N ASP A 88 10.55 -2.41 -2.54
CA ASP A 88 10.27 -2.26 -1.12
C ASP A 88 10.76 -0.92 -0.59
N TYR A 89 9.94 -0.28 0.23
CA TYR A 89 10.22 1.01 0.85
C TYR A 89 9.91 0.97 2.34
N LYS A 90 10.74 1.58 3.17
CA LYS A 90 10.39 1.77 4.59
C LYS A 90 9.53 3.02 4.75
N ILE A 91 8.36 2.86 5.36
CA ILE A 91 7.43 3.96 5.66
C ILE A 91 7.07 3.99 7.14
N ARG A 92 6.57 5.13 7.61
CA ARG A 92 5.96 5.23 8.94
C ARG A 92 4.47 4.93 8.85
N LEU A 93 3.97 4.09 9.75
CA LEU A 93 2.56 3.80 9.93
C LEU A 93 2.10 4.28 11.30
N SER A 94 1.01 5.05 11.33
CA SER A 94 0.34 5.45 12.58
C SER A 94 -1.04 4.81 12.66
N VAL A 95 -1.39 4.24 13.81
CA VAL A 95 -2.70 3.65 14.09
C VAL A 95 -3.20 4.24 15.42
N SER A 96 -4.38 4.87 15.40
CA SER A 96 -5.05 5.41 16.59
C SER A 96 -6.05 4.43 17.18
#